data_AF-F3L5N8-F1
#
_entry.id   AF-F3L5N8-F1
#
_cell.length_a   1.000
_cell.length_b   1.000
_cell.length_c   1.000
_cell.angle_alpha   90.00
_cell.angle_beta   90.00
_cell.angle_gamma   90.00
#
_symmetry.space_group_name_H-M   'P 1'
#
loop_
_entity.id
_entity.type
_entity.pdbx_description
1 polymer ?
#
loop_
_entity_poly.entity_id
_entity_poly.type
_entity_poly.pdbx_seq_one_letter_code
_entity_poly.pdbx_strand_id
1 'polypeptide(L)' 'MKFTYREFTATGYARDAFTQDVQYDLEEGTIIGFKGARIEVLDATNRSIRYRVIEHFPPL' A
#
# COMPACT_ATOMS: atom_id res chain seq x y z
N MET A 1 5.05 10.69 2.14
CA MET A 1 3.71 10.15 2.53
C MET A 1 3.90 8.79 3.21
N LYS A 2 3.21 8.52 4.33
CA LYS A 2 3.36 7.25 5.08
C LYS A 2 2.15 6.35 4.83
N PHE A 3 2.40 5.13 4.33
CA PHE A 3 1.40 4.09 4.16
C PHE A 3 1.67 2.97 5.17
N THR A 4 0.63 2.55 5.89
CA THR A 4 0.71 1.43 6.82
C THR A 4 -0.22 0.33 6.31
N TYR A 5 0.35 -0.79 5.87
CA TYR A 5 -0.43 -1.95 5.46
C TYR A 5 -0.48 -2.97 6.61
N ARG A 6 -1.68 -3.48 6.89
CA ARG A 6 -1.93 -4.49 7.92
C ARG A 6 -2.74 -5.64 7.34
N GLU A 7 -2.14 -6.82 7.32
CA GLU A 7 -2.78 -8.07 6.88
C GLU A 7 -3.23 -8.88 8.11
N PHE A 8 -4.44 -9.43 8.04
CA PHE A 8 -4.98 -10.33 9.06
C PHE A 8 -5.14 -11.72 8.46
N THR A 9 -4.32 -12.68 8.90
CA THR A 9 -4.47 -14.07 8.46
C THR A 9 -5.61 -14.72 9.23
N ALA A 10 -6.62 -15.23 8.52
CA ALA A 10 -7.83 -15.83 9.12
C ALA A 10 -7.59 -17.20 9.78
N THR A 11 -6.39 -17.78 9.67
CA THR A 11 -6.07 -19.14 10.11
C THR A 11 -5.42 -19.15 11.49
N GLY A 12 -6.24 -19.08 12.55
CA GLY A 12 -6.08 -19.75 13.86
C GLY A 12 -4.77 -19.67 14.67
N TYR A 13 -3.71 -19.06 14.16
CA TYR A 13 -2.42 -18.92 14.80
C TYR A 13 -2.23 -17.43 15.01
N ALA A 14 -2.14 -17.03 16.28
CA ALA A 14 -1.80 -15.69 16.73
C ALA A 14 -0.40 -15.29 16.24
N ARG A 15 -0.27 -15.01 14.94
CA ARG A 15 0.85 -14.23 14.41
C ARG A 15 0.42 -12.78 14.48
N ASP A 16 1.25 -11.94 15.09
CA ASP A 16 1.06 -10.50 15.09
C ASP A 16 0.74 -10.03 13.67
N ALA A 17 -0.27 -9.17 13.55
CA ALA A 17 -0.64 -8.61 12.27
C ALA A 17 0.60 -7.96 11.66
N PHE A 18 1.07 -8.50 10.52
CA PHE A 18 2.25 -7.99 9.85
C PHE A 18 1.95 -6.56 9.43
N THR A 19 2.53 -5.62 10.18
CA THR A 19 2.40 -4.19 9.96
C THR A 19 3.66 -3.75 9.26
N GLN A 20 3.53 -3.37 7.99
CA GLN A 20 4.64 -2.80 7.24
C GLN A 20 4.34 -1.33 7.00
N ASP A 21 5.12 -0.47 7.64
CA ASP A 21 5.13 0.95 7.38
C ASP A 21 6.06 1.23 6.21
N VAL A 22 5.50 1.70 5.10
CA VAL A 22 6.28 2.13 3.95
C VAL A 22 6.14 3.63 3.81
N GLN A 23 7.27 4.32 3.88
CA GLN A 23 7.35 5.75 3.67
C GLN A 23 7.88 5.99 2.26
N TYR A 24 7.02 6.52 1.39
CA TYR A 24 7.39 6.93 0.05
C TYR A 24 7.59 8.44 0.03
N ASP A 25 8.70 8.87 -0.55
CA ASP A 25 8.92 10.25 -0.92
C ASP A 25 8.27 10.50 -2.28
N LEU A 26 7.28 11.39 -2.32
CA LEU A 26 6.50 11.65 -3.53
C LEU A 26 7.18 12.67 -4.45
N GLU A 27 8.36 13.20 -4.06
CA GLU A 27 9.12 14.15 -4.89
C GLU A 27 9.86 13.42 -6.03
N GLU A 28 10.19 12.13 -5.85
CA GLU A 28 10.93 11.33 -6.84
C GLU A 28 10.04 10.40 -7.70
N GLY A 29 8.76 10.22 -7.33
CA GLY A 29 7.83 9.41 -8.12
C GLY A 29 6.42 9.29 -7.56
N THR A 30 5.45 9.14 -8.48
CA THR A 30 4.02 8.97 -8.16
C THR A 30 3.60 7.51 -8.06
N ILE A 31 4.46 6.55 -8.39
CA ILE A 31 4.11 5.11 -8.41
C ILE A 31 4.50 4.44 -7.10
N ILE A 32 3.53 3.81 -6.46
CA ILE A 32 3.68 3.02 -5.24
C ILE A 32 3.52 1.55 -5.59
N GLY A 33 4.55 0.76 -5.29
CA GLY A 33 4.53 -0.70 -5.38
C GLY A 33 4.39 -1.36 -4.02
N PHE A 34 3.55 -2.39 -3.89
CA PHE A 34 3.48 -3.19 -2.67
C PHE A 34 2.99 -4.62 -2.95
N LYS A 35 3.76 -5.65 -2.52
CA LYS A 35 3.45 -7.09 -2.73
C LYS A 35 2.94 -7.41 -4.16
N GLY A 36 3.56 -6.84 -5.19
CA GLY A 36 3.18 -7.06 -6.59
C GLY A 36 2.01 -6.22 -7.10
N ALA A 37 1.30 -5.47 -6.25
CA ALA A 37 0.38 -4.43 -6.71
C ALA A 37 1.13 -3.13 -7.00
N ARG A 38 0.61 -2.35 -7.95
CA ARG A 38 1.11 -1.01 -8.31
C ARG A 38 -0.03 -0.03 -8.43
N ILE A 39 0.11 1.10 -7.76
CA ILE A 39 -0.80 2.25 -7.88
C ILE A 39 -0.02 3.50 -8.23
N GLU A 40 -0.61 4.35 -9.05
CA GLU A 40 -0.12 5.70 -9.34
C GLU A 40 -0.94 6.69 -8.51
N VAL A 41 -0.28 7.48 -7.67
CA VAL A 41 -0.88 8.59 -6.94
C VAL A 41 -0.99 9.78 -7.88
N LEU A 42 -2.21 10.15 -8.21
CA LEU A 42 -2.51 11.30 -9.08
C LEU A 42 -2.57 12.60 -8.28
N ASP A 43 -3.07 12.52 -7.05
CA ASP A 43 -3.24 13.66 -6.15
C ASP A 43 -3.37 13.15 -4.71
N ALA A 44 -2.66 13.78 -3.77
CA ALA A 44 -2.71 13.41 -2.37
C ALA A 44 -2.79 14.67 -1.50
N THR A 45 -3.86 14.76 -0.73
CA THR A 45 -4.05 15.79 0.29
C THR A 45 -4.01 15.15 1.68
N ASN A 46 -4.07 15.98 2.73
CA ASN A 46 -4.19 15.48 4.10
C ASN A 46 -5.55 14.81 4.40
N ARG A 47 -6.50 14.84 3.46
CA ARG A 47 -7.87 14.31 3.64
C ARG A 47 -8.24 13.21 2.64
N SER A 48 -7.60 13.18 1.48
CA SER A 48 -7.97 12.28 0.40
C SER A 48 -6.78 11.97 -0.48
N ILE A 49 -6.85 10.80 -1.12
CA ILE A 49 -5.86 10.34 -2.09
C ILE A 49 -6.64 9.92 -3.34
N ARG A 50 -6.29 10.50 -4.48
CA ARG A 50 -6.75 10.08 -5.80
C ARG A 50 -5.63 9.26 -6.43
N TYR A 51 -5.97 8.05 -6.83
CA TYR A 51 -5.00 7.12 -7.39
C TYR A 51 -5.60 6.33 -8.55
N ARG A 52 -4.72 5.83 -9.41
CA ARG A 52 -5.04 4.87 -10.47
C ARG A 52 -4.38 3.54 -10.12
N VAL A 53 -5.13 2.44 -10.25
CA VAL A 53 -4.54 1.10 -10.15
C VAL A 53 -3.88 0.77 -11.48
N ILE A 54 -2.58 0.47 -11.44
CA ILE A 54 -1.79 0.02 -12.60
C ILE A 54 -1.77 -1.50 -12.62
N GLU A 55 -1.56 -2.12 -11.46
CA GLU A 55 -1.41 -3.57 -11.31
C GLU A 55 -2.10 -4.01 -10.02
N HIS A 56 -2.97 -5.02 -10.12
CA HIS A 56 -3.65 -5.60 -8.97
C HIS A 56 -2.74 -6.58 -8.23
N PHE A 57 -3.08 -6.90 -6.99
CA PHE A 57 -2.36 -7.95 -6.26
C PHE A 57 -2.39 -9.27 -7.04
N PRO A 58 -1.28 -10.00 -7.10
CA PRO A 58 -1.27 -11.34 -7.65
C PRO A 58 -2.23 -12.24 -6.85
N PRO A 59 -2.86 -13.23 -7.50
CA PRO A 59 -3.64 -14.23 -6.78
C PRO A 59 -2.75 -14.99 -5.79
N LEU A 60 -3.36 -15.38 -4.66
CA LEU A 60 -2.71 -16.13 -3.57
C LEU A 60 -2.30 -17.55 -4.00
#